data_AF-A0A534VMC6-F1
#
_entry.id   AF-A0A534VMC6-F1
#
_cell.length_a   1.000
_cell.length_b   1.000
_cell.length_c   1.000
_cell.angle_alpha   90.00
_cell.angle_beta   90.00
_cell.angle_gamma   90.00
#
_symmetry.space_group_name_H-M   'P 1'
#
loop_
_entity.id
_entity.type
_entity.pdbx_description
1 polymer ?
#
loop_
_entity_poly.entity_id
_entity_poly.type
_entity_poly.pdbx_seq_one_letter_code
_entity_poly.pdbx_strand_id
1 'polypeptide(L)'
;MLQAAAVIGKQFDEPLLKAVAGLDDHHLAAALSGLQEAEFIHEVMPYPAPQYAFKHPLTREVAYQSQLAERRARLHAAVAAALETLRADRLGEYASLIAHHWDASGMRFEAQRWRRRAALKVSSIKLGGRRRPAR
;
A
#
# COMPACT_ATOMS: atom_id res chain seq x y z
N MET A 1 13.76 7.20 1.11
CA MET A 1 13.10 5.91 1.42
C MET A 1 11.94 6.05 2.39
N LEU A 2 12.15 6.57 3.60
CA LEU A 2 11.13 6.67 4.66
C LEU A 2 9.81 7.32 4.21
N GLN A 3 9.89 8.38 3.40
CA GLN A 3 8.73 9.07 2.82
C GLN A 3 7.87 8.18 1.90
N ALA A 4 8.50 7.34 1.07
CA ALA A 4 7.79 6.40 0.20
C ALA A 4 7.10 5.32 1.04
N ALA A 5 7.82 4.72 2.00
CA ALA A 5 7.26 3.79 2.98
C ALA A 5 6.05 4.39 3.72
N ALA A 6 6.13 5.66 4.11
CA ALA A 6 5.07 6.35 4.84
C ALA A 6 3.79 6.53 4.02
N VAL A 7 3.93 6.70 2.70
CA VAL A 7 2.80 6.76 1.76
C VAL A 7 2.20 5.38 1.53
N ILE A 8 3.00 4.31 1.47
CA ILE A 8 2.49 2.94 1.29
C ILE A 8 1.59 2.52 2.46
N GLY A 9 2.04 2.71 3.70
CA GLY A 9 1.21 2.38 4.87
C GLY A 9 2.00 2.11 6.14
N LYS A 10 1.28 1.66 7.19
CA LYS A 10 1.88 1.28 8.48
C LYS A 10 2.75 0.03 8.37
N GLN A 11 2.39 -0.85 7.45
CA GLN A 11 3.08 -2.09 7.12
C GLN A 11 3.08 -2.24 5.60
N PHE A 12 4.17 -2.77 5.05
CA PHE A 12 4.35 -2.93 3.61
C PHE A 12 5.32 -4.07 3.33
N ASP A 13 5.17 -4.68 2.16
CA ASP A 13 6.12 -5.68 1.66
C ASP A 13 7.20 -5.04 0.80
N GLU A 14 8.36 -5.69 0.76
CA GLU A 14 9.53 -5.26 0.00
C GLU A 14 9.25 -5.10 -1.50
N PRO A 15 8.54 -6.03 -2.20
CA PRO A 15 8.23 -5.85 -3.62
C PRO A 15 7.45 -4.57 -3.92
N LEU A 16 6.49 -4.20 -3.06
CA LEU A 16 5.73 -2.96 -3.21
C LEU A 16 6.62 -1.74 -3.00
N LEU A 17 7.48 -1.73 -1.97
CA LEU A 17 8.40 -0.63 -1.74
C LEU A 17 9.40 -0.46 -2.89
N LYS A 18 9.94 -1.57 -3.42
CA LYS A 18 10.84 -1.60 -4.58
C LYS A 18 10.21 -0.90 -5.78
N ALA A 19 8.99 -1.33 -6.13
CA ALA A 19 8.26 -0.79 -7.28
C ALA A 19 7.98 0.71 -7.14
N VAL A 20 7.65 1.18 -5.93
CA VAL A 20 7.34 2.59 -5.67
C VAL A 20 8.60 3.45 -5.62
N ALA A 21 9.69 2.93 -5.06
CA ALA A 21 10.95 3.64 -4.93
C ALA A 21 11.75 3.69 -6.24
N GLY A 22 11.50 2.75 -7.16
CA GLY A 22 12.21 2.65 -8.44
C GLY A 22 13.69 2.28 -8.27
N LEU A 23 14.02 1.53 -7.20
CA LEU A 23 15.38 1.10 -6.90
C LEU A 23 15.62 -0.34 -7.38
N ASP A 24 16.87 -0.63 -7.70
CA ASP A 24 17.35 -2.02 -7.80
C ASP A 24 17.48 -2.66 -6.40
N ASP A 25 17.75 -3.98 -6.39
CA ASP A 25 17.81 -4.76 -5.15
C ASP A 25 18.91 -4.29 -4.19
N HIS A 26 20.07 -3.88 -4.72
CA HIS A 26 21.20 -3.45 -3.90
C HIS A 26 20.90 -2.13 -3.18
N HIS A 27 20.41 -1.12 -3.92
CA HIS A 27 20.04 0.16 -3.35
C HIS A 27 18.83 0.06 -2.41
N LEU A 28 17.89 -0.84 -2.69
CA LEU A 28 16.77 -1.11 -1.80
C LEU A 28 17.23 -1.72 -0.47
N ALA A 29 18.08 -2.76 -0.53
CA ALA A 29 18.59 -3.43 0.67
C ALA A 29 19.38 -2.45 1.56
N ALA A 30 20.26 -1.64 0.99
CA ALA A 30 20.99 -0.61 1.72
C ALA A 30 20.05 0.42 2.38
N ALA A 31 19.01 0.84 1.67
CA ALA A 31 18.03 1.78 2.20
C ALA A 31 17.17 1.18 3.33
N LEU A 32 16.75 -0.08 3.22
CA LEU A 32 16.02 -0.80 4.26
C LEU A 32 16.88 -1.00 5.51
N SER A 33 18.14 -1.42 5.35
CA SER A 33 19.10 -1.55 6.46
C SER A 33 19.26 -0.23 7.20
N GLY A 34 19.47 0.88 6.47
CA GLY A 34 19.58 2.21 7.08
C GLY A 34 18.31 2.64 7.84
N LEU A 35 17.11 2.27 7.36
CA LEU A 35 15.86 2.54 8.10
C LEU A 35 15.69 1.65 9.34
N GLN A 36 16.21 0.43 9.33
CA GLN A 36 16.21 -0.48 10.48
C GLN A 36 17.22 -0.04 11.55
N GLU A 37 18.44 0.33 11.14
CA GLU A 37 19.49 0.86 12.02
C GLU A 37 19.05 2.17 12.70
N ALA A 38 18.36 3.04 11.96
CA ALA A 38 17.76 4.27 12.50
C ALA A 38 16.45 4.03 13.29
N GLU A 39 16.08 2.77 13.53
CA GLU A 39 14.90 2.35 14.28
C GLU A 39 13.55 2.86 13.74
N PHE A 40 13.48 3.27 12.48
CA PHE A 40 12.22 3.74 11.90
C PHE A 40 11.27 2.60 11.55
N ILE A 41 11.83 1.48 11.10
CA ILE A 41 11.08 0.28 10.73
C ILE A 41 11.68 -0.97 11.38
N HIS A 42 10.91 -2.04 11.41
CA HIS A 42 11.38 -3.38 11.75
C HIS A 42 10.73 -4.40 10.82
N GLU A 43 11.42 -5.50 10.58
CA GLU A 43 10.86 -6.65 9.87
C GLU A 43 9.85 -7.36 10.77
N VAL A 44 8.67 -7.68 10.22
CA VAL A 44 7.59 -8.38 10.92
C VAL A 44 7.30 -9.76 10.36
N MET A 45 7.70 -10.02 9.11
CA MET A 45 7.49 -11.30 8.45
C MET A 45 8.54 -11.51 7.35
N PRO A 46 9.34 -12.58 7.39
CA PRO A 46 10.36 -12.85 6.38
C PRO A 46 9.81 -13.53 5.10
N TYR A 47 8.68 -14.24 5.18
CA TYR A 47 8.13 -15.06 4.09
C TYR A 47 6.62 -14.84 3.91
N PRO A 48 6.07 -14.96 2.68
CA PRO A 48 6.73 -15.36 1.43
C PRO A 48 7.55 -14.24 0.76
N ALA A 49 7.39 -12.99 1.20
CA ALA A 49 8.26 -11.87 0.88
C ALA A 49 8.45 -11.03 2.16
N PRO A 50 9.63 -10.41 2.38
CA PRO A 50 9.87 -9.61 3.56
C PRO A 50 8.84 -8.49 3.73
N GLN A 51 8.34 -8.34 4.95
CA GLN A 51 7.41 -7.30 5.34
C GLN A 51 8.00 -6.48 6.47
N TYR A 52 7.79 -5.18 6.38
CA TYR A 52 8.27 -4.21 7.34
C TYR A 52 7.11 -3.42 7.92
N ALA A 53 7.22 -3.02 9.18
CA ALA A 53 6.31 -2.11 9.83
C ALA A 53 7.06 -0.94 10.47
N PHE A 54 6.43 0.23 10.51
CA PHE A 54 6.96 1.37 11.27
C PHE A 54 6.98 1.01 12.76
N LYS A 55 8.11 1.27 13.44
CA LYS A 55 8.18 1.09 14.90
C LYS A 55 7.21 2.01 15.64
N HIS A 56 7.05 3.25 15.15
CA HIS A 56 6.18 4.24 15.77
C HIS A 56 5.20 4.85 14.75
N PRO A 57 3.88 4.84 15.02
CA PRO A 57 2.89 5.48 14.15
C PRO A 57 3.15 6.97 13.90
N LEU A 58 3.70 7.69 14.90
CA LEU A 58 4.02 9.10 14.80
C LEU A 58 5.16 9.37 13.80
N THR A 59 6.19 8.52 13.77
CA THR A 59 7.27 8.62 12.77
C THR A 59 6.72 8.54 11.35
N ARG A 60 5.80 7.60 11.10
CA ARG A 60 5.12 7.50 9.80
C ARG A 60 4.39 8.79 9.46
N GLU A 61 3.63 9.32 10.40
CA GLU A 61 2.85 10.53 10.20
C GLU A 61 3.73 11.75 9.91
N VAL A 62 4.81 11.95 10.66
CA VAL A 62 5.79 13.02 10.41
C VAL A 62 6.44 12.84 9.04
N ALA A 63 6.87 11.63 8.68
CA ALA A 63 7.43 11.35 7.37
C ALA A 63 6.43 11.56 6.22
N TYR A 64 5.15 11.34 6.45
CA TYR A 64 4.08 11.56 5.48
C TYR A 64 3.72 13.05 5.33
N GLN A 65 3.60 13.78 6.44
CA GLN A 65 3.20 15.19 6.46
C GLN A 65 4.33 16.15 6.09
N SER A 66 5.60 15.78 6.31
CA SER A 66 6.76 16.59 5.90
C SER A 66 6.99 16.67 4.39
N GLN A 67 6.25 15.89 3.60
CA GLN A 67 6.36 15.88 2.14
C GLN A 67 5.58 17.05 1.53
N LEU A 68 6.16 17.65 0.49
CA LEU A 68 5.42 18.55 -0.40
C LEU A 68 4.20 17.81 -0.98
N ALA A 69 3.05 18.49 -1.03
CA ALA A 69 1.79 17.91 -1.48
C ALA A 69 1.90 17.24 -2.86
N GLU A 70 2.62 17.88 -3.78
CA GLU A 70 2.84 17.34 -5.12
C GLU A 70 3.68 16.05 -5.10
N ARG A 71 4.76 16.01 -4.32
CA ARG A 71 5.59 14.81 -4.17
C ARG A 71 4.79 13.66 -3.58
N ARG A 72 3.99 13.95 -2.55
CA ARG A 72 3.10 12.97 -1.91
C ARG A 72 2.07 12.43 -2.89
N ALA A 73 1.43 13.28 -3.68
CA ALA A 73 0.49 12.88 -4.71
C ALA A 73 1.13 11.94 -5.76
N ARG A 74 2.35 12.25 -6.22
CA ARG A 74 3.11 11.37 -7.15
C ARG A 74 3.41 10.01 -6.52
N LEU A 75 3.79 9.97 -5.25
CA LEU A 75 4.01 8.71 -4.53
C LEU A 75 2.71 7.91 -4.40
N HIS A 76 1.58 8.55 -4.11
CA HIS A 76 0.29 7.88 -4.10
C HIS A 76 -0.05 7.25 -5.46
N ALA A 77 0.16 7.97 -6.57
CA ALA A 77 -0.03 7.41 -7.91
C ALA A 77 0.87 6.19 -8.16
N ALA A 78 2.15 6.26 -7.76
CA ALA A 78 3.08 5.14 -7.88
C ALA A 78 2.64 3.92 -7.05
N VAL A 79 2.16 4.11 -5.82
CA VAL A 79 1.62 3.03 -4.99
C VAL A 79 0.41 2.38 -5.64
N ALA A 80 -0.53 3.18 -6.16
CA ALA A 80 -1.72 2.67 -6.83
C ALA A 80 -1.34 1.79 -8.03
N ALA A 81 -0.48 2.29 -8.92
CA ALA A 81 -0.01 1.56 -10.10
C ALA A 81 0.76 0.27 -9.73
N ALA A 82 1.61 0.32 -8.70
CA ALA A 82 2.34 -0.85 -8.22
C ALA A 82 1.39 -1.92 -7.66
N LEU A 83 0.35 -1.53 -6.91
CA LEU A 83 -0.67 -2.45 -6.40
C LEU A 83 -1.47 -3.09 -7.54
N GLU A 84 -1.81 -2.34 -8.59
CA GLU A 84 -2.50 -2.89 -9.76
C GLU A 84 -1.68 -3.99 -10.45
N THR A 85 -0.36 -3.82 -10.49
CA THR A 85 0.56 -4.76 -11.14
C THR A 85 0.86 -5.97 -10.24
N LEU A 86 1.28 -5.72 -9.00
CA LEU A 86 1.77 -6.75 -8.07
C LEU A 86 0.65 -7.60 -7.46
N ARG A 87 -0.60 -7.14 -7.52
CA ARG A 87 -1.78 -7.83 -6.97
C ARG A 87 -2.82 -8.13 -8.06
N ALA A 88 -2.39 -8.27 -9.31
CA ALA A 88 -3.24 -8.49 -10.48
C ALA A 88 -4.20 -9.69 -10.33
N ASP A 89 -3.74 -10.74 -9.64
CA ASP A 89 -4.49 -11.96 -9.29
C ASP A 89 -5.60 -11.72 -8.25
N ARG A 90 -5.45 -10.68 -7.42
CA ARG A 90 -6.28 -10.40 -6.23
C ARG A 90 -6.79 -8.96 -6.20
N LEU A 91 -6.92 -8.30 -7.35
CA LEU A 91 -7.32 -6.89 -7.46
C LEU A 91 -8.61 -6.55 -6.71
N GLY A 92 -9.53 -7.50 -6.56
CA GLY A 92 -10.73 -7.30 -5.76
C GLY A 92 -10.45 -7.05 -4.28
N GLU A 93 -9.45 -7.72 -3.69
CA GLU A 93 -9.01 -7.50 -2.29
C GLU A 93 -8.41 -6.11 -2.09
N TYR A 94 -7.64 -5.64 -3.06
CA TYR A 94 -6.94 -4.37 -2.97
C TYR A 94 -7.71 -3.19 -3.55
N ALA A 95 -8.89 -3.41 -4.15
CA ALA A 95 -9.62 -2.36 -4.87
C ALA A 95 -9.91 -1.10 -4.04
N SER A 96 -10.25 -1.26 -2.76
CA SER A 96 -10.48 -0.10 -1.86
C SER A 96 -9.19 0.66 -1.57
N LEU A 97 -8.09 -0.06 -1.37
CA LEU A 97 -6.76 0.54 -1.14
C LEU A 97 -6.24 1.25 -2.39
N ILE A 98 -6.36 0.62 -3.56
CA ILE A 98 -5.98 1.21 -4.86
C ILE A 98 -6.79 2.50 -5.10
N ALA A 99 -8.10 2.46 -4.84
CA ALA A 99 -8.95 3.65 -4.93
C ALA A 99 -8.49 4.79 -4.01
N HIS A 100 -8.11 4.47 -2.77
CA HIS A 100 -7.59 5.45 -1.82
C HIS A 100 -6.33 6.14 -2.34
N HIS A 101 -5.37 5.37 -2.88
CA HIS A 101 -4.14 5.94 -3.43
C HIS A 101 -4.40 6.77 -4.69
N TRP A 102 -5.27 6.35 -5.62
CA TRP A 102 -5.61 7.19 -6.76
C TRP A 102 -6.28 8.50 -6.34
N ASP A 103 -7.19 8.46 -5.36
CA ASP A 103 -7.87 9.65 -4.86
C ASP A 103 -6.86 10.64 -4.23
N ALA A 104 -5.96 10.13 -3.40
CA ALA A 104 -4.90 10.90 -2.75
C ALA A 104 -3.84 11.46 -3.74
N SER A 105 -3.75 10.89 -4.95
CA SER A 105 -2.92 11.40 -6.03
C SER A 105 -3.60 12.49 -6.88
N GLY A 106 -4.91 12.71 -6.69
CA GLY A 106 -5.72 13.63 -7.50
C GLY A 106 -6.32 13.00 -8.76
N MET A 107 -6.04 11.73 -9.05
CA MET A 107 -6.55 10.98 -10.21
C MET A 107 -7.97 10.45 -9.95
N ARG A 108 -8.95 11.37 -10.05
CA ARG A 108 -10.35 11.13 -9.63
C ARG A 108 -11.05 10.03 -10.44
N PHE A 109 -10.78 9.94 -11.74
CA PHE A 109 -11.44 8.95 -12.61
C PHE A 109 -10.98 7.53 -12.27
N GLU A 110 -9.67 7.35 -12.07
CA GLU A 110 -9.04 6.12 -11.63
C GLU A 110 -9.57 5.71 -10.24
N ALA A 111 -9.64 6.66 -9.31
CA ALA A 111 -10.22 6.43 -7.99
C ALA A 111 -11.67 5.92 -8.07
N GLN A 112 -12.51 6.56 -8.89
CA GLN A 112 -13.91 6.17 -9.06
C GLN A 112 -14.05 4.77 -9.67
N ARG A 113 -13.23 4.46 -10.69
CA ARG A 113 -13.19 3.13 -11.31
C ARG A 113 -12.92 2.04 -10.27
N TRP A 114 -11.95 2.27 -9.38
CA TRP A 114 -11.59 1.32 -8.34
C TRP A 114 -12.60 1.27 -7.18
N ARG A 115 -13.20 2.40 -6.78
CA ARG A 115 -14.33 2.44 -5.82
C ARG A 115 -15.50 1.57 -6.29
N ARG A 116 -15.86 1.66 -7.57
CA ARG A 116 -16.93 0.82 -8.16
C ARG A 116 -16.57 -0.67 -8.07
N ARG A 117 -15.33 -1.03 -8.37
CA ARG A 117 -14.86 -2.43 -8.27
C ARG A 117 -14.88 -2.94 -6.83
N ALA A 118 -14.49 -2.12 -5.87
CA ALA A 118 -14.55 -2.45 -4.44
C ALA A 118 -16.00 -2.69 -3.98
N ALA A 119 -16.94 -1.83 -4.40
CA ALA A 119 -18.36 -1.97 -4.06
C ALA A 119 -18.98 -3.27 -4.60
N LEU A 120 -18.66 -3.65 -5.84
CA LEU A 120 -19.15 -4.89 -6.45
C LEU A 120 -18.69 -6.15 -5.69
N LYS A 121 -17.46 -6.15 -5.15
CA LYS A 121 -16.97 -7.27 -4.33
C LYS A 121 -17.75 -7.42 -3.02
N VAL A 122 -18.00 -6.32 -2.32
CA VAL A 122 -18.76 -6.35 -1.05
C VAL A 122 -20.17 -6.91 -1.27
N SER A 123 -20.81 -6.55 -2.38
CA SER A 123 -22.12 -7.09 -2.76
C SER A 123 -22.07 -8.60 -3.03
N SER A 124 -21.00 -9.11 -3.66
CA SER A 124 -20.80 -10.55 -3.90
C SER A 124 -20.60 -11.34 -2.60
N ILE A 125 -19.88 -10.78 -1.61
CA ILE A 125 -19.69 -11.42 -0.30
C ILE A 125 -21.03 -11.53 0.45
N LYS A 126 -21.89 -10.51 0.36
CA LYS A 126 -23.21 -10.50 1.03
C LYS A 126 -24.20 -11.50 0.43
N LEU A 127 -24.08 -11.87 -0.85
CA LEU A 127 -24.97 -12.84 -1.50
C LEU A 127 -24.65 -14.31 -1.16
N GLY A 128 -23.44 -14.63 -0.69
CA GLY A 128 -23.04 -15.98 -0.28
C GLY A 128 -23.36 -16.34 1.18
N GLY A 129 -23.85 -15.39 1.99
CA GLY A 129 -23.97 -15.53 3.45
C GLY A 129 -25.33 -15.94 4.01
N ARG A 130 -26.38 -16.12 3.20
CA ARG A 130 -27.70 -16.56 3.72
C ARG A 130 -27.75 -18.08 3.90
N ARG A 131 -27.16 -18.58 4.99
CA ARG A 131 -27.47 -19.91 5.53
C ARG A 131 -28.96 -19.96 5.88
N ARG A 132 -29.72 -20.84 5.21
CA ARG A 132 -31.11 -21.16 5.55
C ARG A 132 -31.15 -21.74 6.98
N PRO A 133 -32.09 -21.32 7.84
CA PRO A 133 -32.29 -21.98 9.12
C PRO A 133 -32.79 -23.41 8.86
N ALA A 134 -32.14 -24.39 9.50
CA ALA A 134 -32.60 -25.77 9.52
C ALA A 134 -33.94 -25.83 10.26
N ARG A 135 -34.89 -26.57 9.69
CA ARG A 135 -36.17 -26.92 10.30
C ARG A 135 -35.98 -28.02 11.34
#